data_AF-A0A815NNN4-F1
#
_entry.id   AF-A0A815NNN4-F1
#
_cell.length_a   1.000
_cell.length_b   1.000
_cell.length_c   1.000
_cell.angle_alpha   90.00
_cell.angle_beta   90.00
_cell.angle_gamma   90.00
#
_symmetry.space_group_name_H-M   'P 1'
#
loop_
_entity.id
_entity.type
_entity.pdbx_description
1 polymer ?
#
loop_
_entity_poly.entity_id
_entity_poly.type
_entity_poly.pdbx_seq_one_letter_code
_entity_poly.pdbx_strand_id
1 'polypeptide(L)'
;MATTTTHIRKRTRSDTTKEDKQRYQVTKKIFNDPVHGSIELNPLLVNIIDTPQFQRLRRIKQLSVTHYVFPGASHNRFEHSVGTCYLAGELLTSLQQQQPHLDITDQDKLCVQIAALCHDLGHGPFSHLFEDVIREIRPDRNWTHEEASIKMFDYMIEQNNLKTILNRYNLNDADIIFIKELIAGPLPENNKKVWLQFHHCLCLTHSFIVKVCWS
;
A
#
# COMPACT_ATOMS: atom_id res chain seq x y z
N MET A 1 55.07 -20.05 -33.40
CA MET A 1 54.28 -20.83 -32.43
C MET A 1 54.61 -20.32 -31.05
N ALA A 2 53.69 -19.59 -30.41
CA ALA A 2 53.78 -19.23 -28.99
C ALA A 2 52.35 -19.16 -28.45
N THR A 3 52.03 -20.11 -27.58
CA THR A 3 50.75 -20.27 -26.89
C THR A 3 50.62 -19.23 -25.78
N THR A 4 49.55 -18.43 -25.80
CA THR A 4 49.20 -17.52 -24.71
C THR A 4 48.13 -18.16 -23.83
N THR A 5 48.53 -18.56 -22.62
CA THR A 5 47.64 -19.08 -21.57
C THR A 5 46.95 -17.92 -20.85
N THR A 6 45.63 -17.82 -20.98
CA THR A 6 44.80 -16.83 -20.27
C THR A 6 44.57 -17.27 -18.82
N HIS A 7 45.20 -16.60 -17.86
CA HIS A 7 44.90 -16.79 -16.44
C HIS A 7 43.60 -16.05 -16.06
N ILE A 8 42.53 -16.81 -15.84
CA ILE A 8 41.29 -16.32 -15.22
C ILE A 8 41.57 -16.15 -13.72
N ARG A 9 41.68 -14.89 -13.28
CA ARG A 9 41.80 -14.53 -11.85
C ARG A 9 40.43 -14.70 -11.19
N LYS A 10 40.25 -15.76 -10.39
CA LYS A 10 39.07 -15.97 -9.55
C LYS A 10 38.93 -14.79 -8.58
N ARG A 11 37.85 -14.01 -8.69
CA ARG A 11 37.48 -12.97 -7.73
C ARG A 11 37.07 -13.66 -6.42
N THR A 12 37.84 -13.43 -5.36
CA THR A 12 37.53 -13.88 -4.00
C THR A 12 36.38 -13.06 -3.41
N ARG A 13 35.54 -13.76 -2.65
CA ARG A 13 34.31 -13.32 -1.99
C ARG A 13 34.64 -12.46 -0.77
N SER A 14 34.91 -11.16 -0.93
CA SER A 14 35.14 -10.27 0.23
C SER A 14 35.09 -8.76 -0.08
N ASP A 15 34.13 -8.25 -0.85
CA ASP A 15 34.09 -6.79 -1.13
C ASP A 15 32.69 -6.16 -1.26
N THR A 16 31.68 -6.71 -0.56
CA THR A 16 30.30 -6.18 -0.55
C THR A 16 30.05 -5.18 0.59
N THR A 17 30.95 -4.23 0.82
CA THR A 17 30.81 -3.27 1.92
C THR A 17 31.28 -1.88 1.55
N LYS A 18 30.36 -1.07 1.02
CA LYS A 18 30.21 0.40 1.17
C LYS A 18 29.35 0.98 0.04
N GLU A 19 29.45 0.44 -1.17
CA GLU A 19 28.70 0.94 -2.35
C GLU A 19 27.19 0.68 -2.26
N ASP A 20 26.75 -0.45 -1.72
CA ASP A 20 25.31 -0.76 -1.54
C ASP A 20 24.63 0.11 -0.46
N LYS A 21 25.40 0.71 0.46
CA LYS A 21 24.85 1.57 1.52
C LYS A 21 24.60 3.01 1.04
N GLN A 22 25.25 3.45 -0.03
CA GLN A 22 25.19 4.83 -0.53
C GLN A 22 23.94 5.10 -1.40
N ARG A 23 23.24 4.05 -1.88
CA ARG A 23 22.24 4.17 -2.95
C ARG A 23 20.80 4.39 -2.49
N TYR A 24 20.53 4.43 -1.17
CA TYR A 24 19.16 4.38 -0.65
C TYR A 24 18.91 5.38 0.48
N GLN A 25 19.11 6.66 0.22
CA GLN A 25 18.46 7.73 0.98
C GLN A 25 17.28 8.22 0.14
N VAL A 26 16.18 7.46 0.17
CA VAL A 26 14.91 8.02 -0.28
C VAL A 26 14.54 9.07 0.75
N THR A 27 14.75 10.33 0.40
CA THR A 27 14.28 11.46 1.18
C THR A 27 12.76 11.46 1.18
N LYS A 28 12.13 12.05 2.20
CA LYS A 28 10.69 12.29 2.18
C LYS A 28 10.30 12.98 0.87
N LYS A 29 9.18 12.56 0.28
CA LYS A 29 8.69 13.08 -1.01
C LYS A 29 7.44 13.89 -0.76
N ILE A 30 7.39 15.06 -1.40
CA ILE A 30 6.23 15.94 -1.36
C ILE A 30 5.41 15.71 -2.63
N PHE A 31 4.13 15.41 -2.46
CA PHE A 31 3.14 15.33 -3.53
C PHE A 31 2.26 16.57 -3.45
N ASN A 32 2.12 17.31 -4.54
CA ASN A 32 1.19 18.42 -4.61
C ASN A 32 -0.16 17.90 -5.08
N ASP A 33 -1.12 17.86 -4.17
CA ASP A 33 -2.48 17.41 -4.39
C ASP A 33 -3.44 18.62 -4.40
N PRO A 34 -4.37 18.72 -5.37
CA PRO A 34 -5.29 19.86 -5.45
C PRO A 34 -6.32 19.90 -4.32
N VAL A 35 -6.57 18.80 -3.62
CA VAL A 35 -7.55 18.71 -2.52
C VAL A 35 -6.88 18.98 -1.18
N HIS A 36 -5.71 18.37 -0.94
CA HIS A 36 -5.04 18.40 0.36
C HIS A 36 -3.79 19.31 0.39
N GLY A 37 -3.42 19.93 -0.72
CA GLY A 37 -2.21 20.75 -0.81
C GLY A 37 -0.94 19.89 -0.85
N SER A 38 0.09 20.31 -0.13
CA SER A 38 1.37 19.60 -0.09
C SER A 38 1.31 18.41 0.88
N ILE A 39 1.29 17.20 0.33
CA ILE A 39 1.32 15.95 1.09
C ILE A 39 2.77 15.47 1.22
N GLU A 40 3.29 15.38 2.45
CA GLU A 40 4.60 14.81 2.74
C GLU A 40 4.47 13.34 3.17
N LEU A 41 5.11 12.43 2.42
CA LEU A 41 5.05 10.99 2.73
C LEU A 41 6.38 10.44 3.23
N ASN A 42 6.27 9.47 4.16
CA ASN A 42 7.38 8.67 4.65
C ASN A 42 8.07 7.94 3.48
N PRO A 43 9.41 7.83 3.44
CA PRO A 43 10.12 7.14 2.36
C PRO A 43 9.67 5.69 2.13
N LEU A 44 9.20 4.99 3.17
CA LEU A 44 8.61 3.66 3.03
C LEU A 44 7.39 3.68 2.10
N LEU A 45 6.48 4.63 2.30
CA LEU A 45 5.28 4.80 1.47
C LEU A 45 5.67 5.16 0.03
N VAL A 46 6.70 5.99 -0.14
CA VAL A 46 7.25 6.32 -1.47
C VAL A 46 7.76 5.07 -2.19
N ASN A 47 8.46 4.17 -1.49
CA ASN A 47 8.92 2.91 -2.07
C ASN A 47 7.78 2.03 -2.57
N ILE A 48 6.66 2.01 -1.83
CA ILE A 48 5.44 1.29 -2.24
C ILE A 48 4.79 1.97 -3.45
N ILE A 49 4.70 3.31 -3.44
CA ILE A 49 4.16 4.11 -4.54
C ILE A 49 4.95 3.91 -5.83
N ASP A 50 6.28 3.87 -5.75
CA ASP A 50 7.18 3.77 -6.90
C ASP A 50 7.32 2.31 -7.42
N THR A 51 6.32 1.46 -7.18
CA THR A 51 6.20 0.11 -7.77
C THR A 51 5.26 0.09 -8.99
N PRO A 52 5.48 -0.81 -9.98
CA PRO A 52 4.56 -0.96 -11.11
C PRO A 52 3.11 -1.26 -10.69
N GLN A 53 2.94 -2.07 -9.63
CA GLN A 53 1.65 -2.51 -9.11
C GLN A 53 0.82 -1.34 -8.59
N PHE A 54 1.46 -0.35 -7.95
CA PHE A 54 0.80 0.87 -7.49
C PHE A 54 0.66 1.92 -8.62
N GLN A 55 1.71 2.14 -9.41
CA GLN A 55 1.69 3.11 -10.52
C GLN A 55 0.60 2.81 -11.58
N ARG A 56 0.15 1.56 -11.68
CA ARG A 56 -0.96 1.20 -12.57
C ARG A 56 -2.25 1.96 -12.24
N LEU A 57 -2.47 2.33 -10.98
CA LEU A 57 -3.68 3.05 -10.53
C LEU A 57 -3.86 4.39 -11.24
N ARG A 58 -2.80 4.96 -11.84
CA ARG A 58 -2.88 6.17 -12.68
C ARG A 58 -3.73 6.00 -13.94
N ARG A 59 -4.04 4.75 -14.31
CA ARG A 59 -4.80 4.41 -15.52
C ARG A 59 -6.22 3.94 -15.20
N ILE A 60 -6.62 3.95 -13.93
CA ILE A 60 -7.93 3.48 -13.49
C ILE A 60 -8.72 4.67 -12.96
N LYS A 61 -9.77 5.07 -13.69
CA LYS A 61 -10.62 6.20 -13.32
C LYS A 61 -11.41 5.89 -12.06
N GLN A 62 -11.41 6.81 -11.10
CA GLN A 62 -12.14 6.66 -9.84
C GLN A 62 -13.64 6.42 -10.10
N LEU A 63 -14.24 7.32 -10.88
CA LEU A 63 -15.67 7.32 -11.21
C LEU A 63 -15.98 6.61 -12.54
N SER A 64 -15.03 5.83 -13.07
CA SER A 64 -15.26 4.97 -14.24
C SER A 64 -15.85 5.74 -15.44
N VAL A 65 -16.94 5.23 -16.02
CA VAL A 65 -17.63 5.80 -17.19
C VAL A 65 -18.22 7.19 -16.95
N THR A 66 -18.39 7.60 -15.69
CA THR A 66 -18.88 8.95 -15.32
C THR A 66 -18.02 10.04 -15.94
N HIS A 67 -16.72 9.80 -16.15
CA HIS A 67 -15.83 10.74 -16.81
C HIS A 67 -16.25 11.09 -18.25
N TYR A 68 -16.97 10.21 -18.96
CA TYR A 68 -17.50 10.49 -20.29
C TYR A 68 -18.69 11.44 -20.27
N VAL A 69 -19.39 11.55 -19.14
CA VAL A 69 -20.53 12.46 -18.95
C VAL A 69 -20.08 13.76 -18.26
N PHE A 70 -19.15 13.66 -17.32
CA PHE A 70 -18.60 14.77 -16.54
C PHE A 70 -17.09 14.87 -16.78
N PRO A 71 -16.63 15.76 -17.66
CA PRO A 71 -15.21 15.90 -18.00
C PRO A 71 -14.32 16.19 -16.79
N GLY A 72 -14.86 16.85 -15.75
CA GLY A 72 -14.16 17.13 -14.48
C GLY A 72 -13.92 15.89 -13.60
N ALA A 73 -14.62 14.77 -13.84
CA ALA A 73 -14.40 13.50 -13.15
C ALA A 73 -13.19 12.73 -13.72
N SER A 74 -12.09 13.44 -13.98
CA SER A 74 -10.89 12.90 -14.62
C SER A 74 -9.94 12.18 -13.67
N HIS A 75 -10.21 12.25 -12.37
CA HIS A 75 -9.34 11.69 -11.34
C HIS A 75 -9.32 10.15 -11.38
N ASN A 76 -8.16 9.60 -11.07
CA ASN A 76 -7.85 8.18 -11.03
C ASN A 76 -7.70 7.72 -9.58
N ARG A 77 -7.67 6.39 -9.42
CA ARG A 77 -7.46 5.72 -8.14
C ARG A 77 -6.11 6.09 -7.50
N PHE A 78 -5.10 6.48 -8.30
CA PHE A 78 -3.78 6.84 -7.79
C PHE A 78 -3.80 8.00 -6.80
N GLU A 79 -4.34 9.16 -7.22
CA GLU A 79 -4.42 10.36 -6.39
C GLU A 79 -5.34 10.14 -5.20
N HIS A 80 -6.43 9.38 -5.39
CA HIS A 80 -7.30 8.95 -4.30
C HIS A 80 -6.53 8.16 -3.24
N SER A 81 -5.82 7.10 -3.62
CA SER A 81 -5.04 6.28 -2.68
C SER A 81 -3.96 7.09 -1.95
N VAL A 82 -3.31 8.05 -2.61
CA VAL A 82 -2.33 8.95 -1.96
C VAL A 82 -3.02 9.87 -0.95
N GLY A 83 -4.15 10.48 -1.30
CA GLY A 83 -4.94 11.32 -0.38
C GLY A 83 -5.47 10.54 0.83
N THR A 84 -6.01 9.35 0.59
CA THR A 84 -6.48 8.42 1.63
C THR A 84 -5.35 8.05 2.62
N CYS A 85 -4.15 7.74 2.10
CA CYS A 85 -2.97 7.49 2.92
C CYS A 85 -2.57 8.69 3.79
N TYR A 86 -2.69 9.90 3.25
CA TYR A 86 -2.39 11.13 3.98
C TYR A 86 -3.40 11.35 5.11
N LEU A 87 -4.70 11.32 4.81
CA LEU A 87 -5.77 11.51 5.80
C LEU A 87 -5.72 10.47 6.92
N ALA A 88 -5.40 9.21 6.59
CA ALA A 88 -5.22 8.16 7.58
C ALA A 88 -4.07 8.49 8.56
N GLY A 89 -2.97 9.07 8.05
CA GLY A 89 -1.86 9.52 8.87
C GLY A 89 -2.20 10.70 9.77
N GLU A 90 -2.92 11.70 9.23
CA GLU A 90 -3.36 12.88 9.99
C GLU A 90 -4.31 12.48 11.13
N LEU A 91 -5.26 11.59 10.85
CA LEU A 91 -6.17 11.06 11.86
C LEU A 91 -5.41 10.37 12.99
N LEU A 92 -4.51 9.44 12.67
CA LEU A 92 -3.74 8.70 13.68
C LEU A 92 -2.86 9.66 14.52
N THR A 93 -2.32 10.70 13.91
CA THR A 93 -1.59 11.77 14.62
C THR A 93 -2.50 12.51 15.60
N SER A 94 -3.71 12.88 15.16
CA SER A 94 -4.70 13.53 16.03
C SER A 94 -5.10 12.64 17.20
N LEU A 95 -5.32 11.34 16.96
CA LEU A 95 -5.69 10.37 18.00
C LEU A 95 -4.54 10.16 18.99
N GLN A 96 -3.29 10.04 18.52
CA GLN A 96 -2.10 9.98 19.38
C GLN A 96 -2.02 11.18 20.33
N GLN A 97 -2.30 12.38 19.83
CA GLN A 97 -2.25 13.62 20.62
C GLN A 97 -3.43 13.77 21.59
N GLN A 98 -4.64 13.44 21.14
CA GLN A 98 -5.87 13.63 21.91
C GLN A 98 -6.16 12.50 22.90
N GLN A 99 -5.68 11.28 22.60
CA GLN A 99 -5.93 10.08 23.39
C GLN A 99 -4.64 9.28 23.60
N PRO A 100 -3.64 9.80 24.36
CA PRO A 100 -2.35 9.13 24.54
C PRO A 100 -2.45 7.74 25.18
N HIS A 101 -3.51 7.47 25.94
CA HIS A 101 -3.78 6.18 26.58
C HIS A 101 -4.11 5.04 25.60
N LEU A 102 -4.31 5.34 24.32
CA LEU A 102 -4.50 4.32 23.28
C LEU A 102 -3.16 3.68 22.84
N ASP A 103 -2.02 4.23 23.27
CA ASP A 103 -0.68 3.71 22.99
C ASP A 103 -0.41 3.44 21.50
N ILE A 104 -1.00 4.25 20.61
CA ILE A 104 -0.82 4.15 19.16
C ILE A 104 0.63 4.45 18.81
N THR A 105 1.34 3.49 18.23
CA THR A 105 2.76 3.64 17.87
C THR A 105 2.94 4.22 16.46
N ASP A 106 4.15 4.70 16.16
CA ASP A 106 4.50 5.09 14.78
C ASP A 106 4.44 3.91 13.81
N GLN A 107 4.66 2.68 14.31
CA GLN A 107 4.51 1.46 13.54
C GLN A 107 3.03 1.22 13.18
N ASP A 108 2.12 1.36 14.14
CA ASP A 108 0.67 1.26 13.90
C ASP A 108 0.21 2.27 12.86
N LYS A 109 0.66 3.53 13.00
CA LYS A 109 0.39 4.58 12.03
C LYS A 109 0.88 4.21 10.63
N LEU A 110 2.11 3.68 10.49
CA LEU A 110 2.62 3.22 9.20
C LEU A 110 1.78 2.07 8.63
N CYS A 111 1.39 1.09 9.44
CA CYS A 111 0.51 0.00 9.00
C CYS A 111 -0.82 0.54 8.45
N VAL A 112 -1.47 1.45 9.18
CA VAL A 112 -2.74 2.05 8.75
C VAL A 112 -2.55 2.87 7.47
N GLN A 113 -1.47 3.64 7.35
CA GLN A 113 -1.15 4.37 6.12
C GLN A 113 -0.89 3.45 4.93
N ILE A 114 -0.17 2.34 5.11
CA ILE A 114 0.07 1.36 4.04
C ILE A 114 -1.24 0.70 3.62
N ALA A 115 -2.10 0.32 4.58
CA ALA A 115 -3.41 -0.25 4.28
C ALA A 115 -4.28 0.74 3.49
N ALA A 116 -4.35 1.99 3.94
CA ALA A 116 -5.07 3.07 3.27
C ALA A 116 -4.52 3.32 1.85
N LEU A 117 -3.20 3.35 1.68
CA LEU A 117 -2.56 3.47 0.38
C LEU A 117 -2.91 2.29 -0.54
N CYS A 118 -2.95 1.07 0.00
CA CYS A 118 -3.07 -0.15 -0.78
C CYS A 118 -4.50 -0.67 -0.97
N HIS A 119 -5.51 -0.03 -0.36
CA HIS A 119 -6.88 -0.57 -0.32
C HIS A 119 -7.51 -0.76 -1.71
N ASP A 120 -7.12 0.09 -2.67
CA ASP A 120 -7.62 0.10 -4.05
C ASP A 120 -6.73 -0.67 -5.04
N LEU A 121 -5.69 -1.35 -4.57
CA LEU A 121 -4.77 -2.13 -5.41
C LEU A 121 -5.43 -3.27 -6.17
N GLY A 122 -6.68 -3.61 -5.94
CA GLY A 122 -7.37 -4.71 -6.59
C GLY A 122 -8.35 -4.26 -7.67
N HIS A 123 -8.59 -2.95 -7.81
CA HIS A 123 -9.52 -2.46 -8.82
C HIS A 123 -9.09 -2.87 -10.24
N GLY A 124 -10.06 -3.39 -10.97
CA GLY A 124 -9.97 -3.69 -12.40
C GLY A 124 -10.32 -2.48 -13.28
N PRO A 125 -10.28 -2.65 -14.61
CA PRO A 125 -10.69 -1.61 -15.56
C PRO A 125 -12.12 -1.15 -15.27
N PHE A 126 -12.40 0.15 -15.27
CA PHE A 126 -13.72 0.70 -14.94
C PHE A 126 -14.15 0.55 -13.47
N SER A 127 -13.21 0.32 -12.54
CA SER A 127 -13.45 0.33 -11.09
C SER A 127 -14.58 -0.63 -10.66
N HIS A 128 -15.66 -0.14 -10.03
CA HIS A 128 -16.76 -1.01 -9.55
C HIS A 128 -17.53 -1.69 -10.68
N LEU A 129 -17.58 -1.10 -11.88
CA LEU A 129 -18.23 -1.75 -13.02
C LEU A 129 -17.58 -3.10 -13.35
N PHE A 130 -16.27 -3.24 -13.13
CA PHE A 130 -15.59 -4.52 -13.30
C PHE A 130 -16.12 -5.59 -12.35
N GLU A 131 -16.30 -5.22 -11.08
CA GLU A 131 -16.79 -6.11 -10.05
C GLU A 131 -18.20 -6.60 -10.38
N ASP A 132 -19.08 -5.67 -10.77
CA ASP A 132 -20.46 -5.96 -11.14
C ASP A 132 -20.50 -6.93 -12.34
N VAL A 133 -19.69 -6.68 -13.36
CA VAL A 133 -19.60 -7.53 -14.55
C VAL A 133 -19.07 -8.93 -14.21
N ILE A 134 -18.05 -9.05 -13.36
CA ILE A 134 -17.53 -10.36 -12.93
C ILE A 134 -18.59 -11.12 -12.13
N ARG A 135 -19.33 -10.43 -11.25
CA ARG A 135 -20.42 -11.02 -10.47
C ARG A 135 -21.54 -11.56 -11.35
N GLU A 136 -21.82 -10.88 -12.47
CA GLU A 136 -22.83 -11.29 -13.44
C GLU A 136 -22.36 -12.45 -14.34
N ILE A 137 -21.15 -12.36 -14.91
CA ILE A 137 -20.66 -13.35 -15.89
C ILE A 137 -20.10 -14.61 -15.19
N ARG A 138 -19.58 -14.46 -13.97
CA ARG A 138 -18.93 -15.51 -13.18
C ARG A 138 -19.44 -15.52 -11.73
N PRO A 139 -20.74 -15.80 -11.52
CA PRO A 139 -21.31 -15.84 -10.17
C PRO A 139 -20.71 -16.96 -9.30
N ASP A 140 -20.07 -17.96 -9.92
CA ASP A 140 -19.29 -19.00 -9.24
C ASP A 140 -18.04 -18.44 -8.55
N ARG A 141 -17.61 -17.23 -8.91
CA ARG A 141 -16.47 -16.54 -8.33
C ARG A 141 -16.97 -15.37 -7.49
N ASN A 142 -16.88 -15.50 -6.18
CA ASN A 142 -17.08 -14.38 -5.26
C ASN A 142 -15.85 -13.46 -5.29
N TRP A 143 -15.67 -12.72 -6.38
CA TRP A 143 -14.55 -11.78 -6.55
C TRP A 143 -14.95 -10.42 -5.99
N THR A 144 -14.08 -9.84 -5.17
CA THR A 144 -14.17 -8.43 -4.76
C THR A 144 -12.84 -7.73 -4.99
N HIS A 145 -12.87 -6.40 -5.12
CA HIS A 145 -11.65 -5.62 -5.31
C HIS A 145 -10.76 -5.66 -4.06
N GLU A 146 -11.30 -5.78 -2.86
CA GLU A 146 -10.53 -5.89 -1.60
C GLU A 146 -9.71 -7.19 -1.55
N GLU A 147 -10.30 -8.33 -1.93
CA GLU A 147 -9.56 -9.59 -2.05
C GLU A 147 -8.47 -9.51 -3.13
N ALA A 148 -8.76 -8.82 -4.24
CA ALA A 148 -7.76 -8.58 -5.28
C ALA A 148 -6.65 -7.62 -4.79
N SER A 149 -6.96 -6.66 -3.92
CA SER A 149 -6.00 -5.72 -3.34
C SER A 149 -4.98 -6.45 -2.49
N ILE A 150 -5.39 -7.36 -1.62
CA ILE A 150 -4.46 -8.13 -0.79
C ILE A 150 -3.57 -9.07 -1.64
N LYS A 151 -4.13 -9.67 -2.71
CA LYS A 151 -3.36 -10.51 -3.64
C LYS A 151 -2.32 -9.67 -4.43
N MET A 152 -2.72 -8.48 -4.87
CA MET A 152 -1.81 -7.56 -5.55
C MET A 152 -0.75 -7.01 -4.59
N PHE A 153 -1.09 -6.79 -3.32
CA PHE A 153 -0.16 -6.36 -2.29
C PHE A 153 0.90 -7.43 -2.00
N ASP A 154 0.50 -8.69 -1.83
CA ASP A 154 1.44 -9.82 -1.68
C ASP A 154 2.38 -9.91 -2.89
N TYR A 155 1.83 -9.87 -4.10
CA TYR A 155 2.61 -9.87 -5.34
C TYR A 155 3.58 -8.68 -5.42
N MET A 156 3.15 -7.48 -5.01
CA MET A 156 3.98 -6.30 -4.98
C MET A 156 5.16 -6.46 -4.00
N ILE A 157 4.92 -7.03 -2.82
CA ILE A 157 5.97 -7.27 -1.82
C ILE A 157 7.03 -8.22 -2.38
N GLU A 158 6.59 -9.33 -2.98
CA GLU A 158 7.48 -10.36 -3.53
C GLU A 158 8.31 -9.84 -4.71
N GLN A 159 7.69 -9.20 -5.70
CA GLN A 159 8.37 -8.81 -6.93
C GLN A 159 9.38 -7.66 -6.74
N ASN A 160 9.13 -6.79 -5.76
CA ASN A 160 9.95 -5.60 -5.53
C ASN A 160 10.87 -5.75 -4.31
N ASN A 161 10.98 -6.96 -3.72
CA ASN A 161 11.75 -7.22 -2.50
C ASN A 161 11.41 -6.26 -1.34
N LEU A 162 10.13 -5.84 -1.23
CA LEU A 162 9.72 -4.86 -0.23
C LEU A 162 9.81 -5.40 1.18
N LYS A 163 9.79 -6.73 1.37
CA LYS A 163 9.95 -7.34 2.69
C LYS A 163 11.23 -6.90 3.39
N THR A 164 12.34 -6.77 2.65
CA THR A 164 13.60 -6.25 3.22
C THR A 164 13.49 -4.78 3.62
N ILE A 165 12.70 -3.98 2.90
CA ILE A 165 12.49 -2.57 3.21
C ILE A 165 11.56 -2.44 4.43
N LEU A 166 10.44 -3.16 4.46
CA LEU A 166 9.50 -3.21 5.58
C LEU A 166 10.20 -3.57 6.89
N ASN A 167 11.06 -4.60 6.88
CA ASN A 167 11.83 -5.01 8.05
C ASN A 167 12.75 -3.90 8.60
N ARG A 168 13.25 -2.98 7.76
CA ARG A 168 14.07 -1.83 8.22
C ARG A 168 13.26 -0.79 8.99
N TYR A 169 11.94 -0.79 8.81
CA TYR A 169 10.98 0.02 9.55
C TYR A 169 10.32 -0.78 10.68
N ASN A 170 10.91 -1.90 11.09
CA ASN A 170 10.43 -2.82 12.12
C ASN A 170 9.06 -3.46 11.84
N LEU A 171 8.58 -3.41 10.59
CA LEU A 171 7.36 -4.09 10.17
C LEU A 171 7.67 -5.56 9.88
N ASN A 172 7.01 -6.45 10.60
CA ASN A 172 7.18 -7.90 10.51
C ASN A 172 5.97 -8.57 9.83
N ASP A 173 5.96 -9.90 9.79
CA ASP A 173 4.90 -10.65 9.11
C ASP A 173 3.51 -10.48 9.77
N ALA A 174 3.45 -10.22 11.08
CA ALA A 174 2.19 -9.90 11.76
C ALA A 174 1.64 -8.54 11.32
N ASP A 175 2.51 -7.55 11.05
CA ASP A 175 2.10 -6.24 10.52
C ASP A 175 1.58 -6.35 9.09
N ILE A 176 2.20 -7.20 8.27
CA ILE A 176 1.72 -7.48 6.91
C ILE A 176 0.31 -8.09 6.96
N ILE A 177 0.09 -9.04 7.89
CA ILE A 177 -1.23 -9.62 8.11
C ILE A 177 -2.22 -8.54 8.57
N PHE A 178 -1.81 -7.69 9.51
CA PHE A 178 -2.63 -6.59 10.01
C PHE A 178 -3.03 -5.61 8.89
N ILE A 179 -2.10 -5.23 8.01
CA ILE A 179 -2.38 -4.39 6.83
C ILE A 179 -3.43 -5.06 5.92
N LYS A 180 -3.29 -6.35 5.63
CA LYS A 180 -4.24 -7.09 4.80
C LYS A 180 -5.61 -7.19 5.47
N GLU A 181 -5.63 -7.34 6.78
CA GLU A 181 -6.83 -7.36 7.60
C GLU A 181 -7.58 -6.02 7.57
N LEU A 182 -6.87 -4.90 7.57
CA LEU A 182 -7.46 -3.57 7.38
C LEU A 182 -8.08 -3.39 5.99
N ILE A 183 -7.49 -4.00 4.95
CA ILE A 183 -7.97 -3.88 3.56
C ILE A 183 -9.17 -4.78 3.27
N ALA A 184 -9.11 -6.07 3.61
CA ALA A 184 -10.10 -7.07 3.17
C ALA A 184 -10.92 -7.70 4.30
N GLY A 185 -10.60 -7.40 5.56
CA GLY A 185 -11.37 -7.87 6.70
C GLY A 185 -10.63 -8.97 7.45
N PRO A 186 -11.26 -9.60 8.45
CA PRO A 186 -10.64 -10.68 9.20
C PRO A 186 -10.29 -11.84 8.26
N LEU A 187 -8.99 -12.15 8.18
CA LEU A 187 -8.48 -13.24 7.35
C LEU A 187 -8.74 -14.60 8.03
N PRO A 188 -9.09 -15.65 7.27
CA PRO A 188 -9.52 -16.94 7.83
C PRO A 188 -8.44 -17.67 8.64
N GLU A 189 -7.16 -17.41 8.38
CA GLU A 189 -6.04 -18.09 9.05
C GLU A 189 -5.64 -17.45 10.39
N ASN A 190 -6.14 -16.25 10.72
CA ASN A 190 -5.66 -15.51 11.89
C ASN A 190 -6.71 -15.48 13.00
N ASN A 191 -6.32 -16.01 14.16
CA ASN A 191 -7.17 -16.09 15.34
C ASN A 191 -7.53 -14.66 15.78
N LYS A 192 -8.82 -14.40 16.03
CA LYS A 192 -9.55 -13.12 16.23
C LYS A 192 -8.91 -12.02 17.14
N LYS A 193 -7.73 -12.22 17.74
CA LYS A 193 -7.09 -11.32 18.71
C LYS A 193 -6.63 -9.98 18.13
N VAL A 194 -5.94 -9.98 16.98
CA VAL A 194 -5.39 -8.73 16.39
C VAL A 194 -6.52 -7.80 15.94
N TRP A 195 -7.52 -8.37 15.25
CA TRP A 195 -8.73 -7.67 14.82
C TRP A 195 -9.53 -7.04 15.97
N LEU A 196 -9.73 -7.78 17.07
CA LEU A 196 -10.54 -7.31 18.21
C LEU A 196 -9.89 -6.13 18.96
N GLN A 197 -8.55 -6.10 19.04
CA GLN A 197 -7.84 -5.07 19.80
C GLN A 197 -7.89 -3.69 19.12
N PHE A 198 -7.81 -3.65 17.78
CA PHE A 198 -7.97 -2.42 17.00
C PHE A 198 -9.42 -1.95 16.91
N HIS A 199 -10.37 -2.87 16.75
CA HIS A 199 -11.80 -2.53 16.68
C HIS A 199 -12.31 -1.91 17.99
N HIS A 200 -11.81 -2.41 19.13
CA HIS A 200 -12.20 -1.92 20.46
C HIS A 200 -11.52 -0.59 20.83
N CYS A 201 -10.28 -0.34 20.38
CA CYS A 201 -9.57 0.90 20.70
C CYS A 201 -9.95 2.08 19.80
N LEU A 202 -10.29 1.84 18.53
CA LEU A 202 -10.41 2.93 17.55
C LEU A 202 -11.81 3.02 16.89
N CYS A 203 -12.75 2.12 17.21
CA CYS A 203 -14.05 2.03 16.52
C CYS A 203 -13.94 2.00 14.98
N LEU A 204 -12.77 1.58 14.45
CA LEU A 204 -12.53 1.49 13.01
C LEU A 204 -13.09 0.15 12.54
N THR A 205 -14.33 0.18 12.08
CA THR A 205 -14.88 -0.94 11.31
C THR A 205 -14.19 -1.02 9.97
N HIS A 206 -14.37 -2.14 9.26
CA HIS A 206 -13.99 -2.28 7.85
C HIS A 206 -14.49 -1.10 6.99
N SER A 207 -15.61 -0.48 7.40
CA SER A 207 -16.14 0.73 6.80
C SER A 207 -15.38 2.02 7.14
N PHE A 208 -14.33 2.03 7.96
CA PHE A 208 -13.69 3.29 8.38
C PHE A 208 -12.76 3.86 7.30
N ILE A 209 -11.90 3.03 6.68
CA ILE A 209 -11.17 3.46 5.49
C ILE A 209 -12.18 3.85 4.41
N VAL A 210 -13.23 3.06 4.20
CA VAL A 210 -14.27 3.35 3.21
C VAL A 210 -15.04 4.65 3.51
N LYS A 211 -15.37 4.96 4.78
CA LYS A 211 -16.18 6.14 5.18
C LYS A 211 -15.37 7.42 5.35
N VAL A 212 -14.11 7.35 5.75
CA VAL A 212 -13.22 8.52 5.70
C VAL A 212 -12.92 8.92 4.25
N CYS A 213 -13.03 7.97 3.31
CA CYS A 213 -12.68 8.15 1.90
C CYS A 213 -13.86 8.45 0.96
N TRP A 214 -15.09 8.57 1.47
CA TRP A 214 -16.28 8.96 0.70
C TRP A 214 -16.93 10.21 1.32
N SER A 215 -16.30 11.36 1.05
CA SER A 215 -16.91 12.69 0.97
C SER A 215 -16.15 13.52 -0.05
#